data_AF-A0A354EMH9-F1
#
_entry.id   AF-A0A354EMH9-F1
#
_cell.length_a   1.000
_cell.length_b   1.000
_cell.length_c   1.000
_cell.angle_alpha   90.00
_cell.angle_beta   90.00
_cell.angle_gamma   90.00
#
_symmetry.space_group_name_H-M   'P 1'
#
loop_
_entity.id
_entity.type
_entity.pdbx_description
1 polymer ?
#
loop_
_entity_poly.entity_id
_entity_poly.type
_entity_poly.pdbx_seq_one_letter_code
_entity_poly.pdbx_strand_id
1 'polypeptide(L)'
;MFRAMVFAITRSGFRARCALEVDDASQNRWASISDIVDQCRYGVHDISRTESDGDPPLPRFNMPLELGLFLGAKRFGDEVQKRKRCLVMDTERYRYQRFISDLAGQDIHAHGDDPAVCIEAVASWLRDQSRSKTVPGGRAMARDFEQFEAQLPALCQGLQLEVDEMTFGDLTTLMSEYIAAAL
;
A
#
# COMPACT_ATOMS: atom_id res chain seq x y z
N MET A 1 -3.97 -8.20 -3.36
CA MET A 1 -2.85 -7.43 -2.77
C MET A 1 -3.24 -6.06 -2.22
N PHE A 2 -3.77 -5.13 -3.04
CA PHE A 2 -4.04 -3.74 -2.63
C PHE A 2 -4.88 -3.59 -1.34
N ARG A 3 -6.04 -4.25 -1.24
CA ARG A 3 -6.89 -4.21 -0.03
C ARG A 3 -6.15 -4.68 1.23
N ALA A 4 -5.32 -5.71 1.12
CA ALA A 4 -4.54 -6.23 2.24
C ALA A 4 -3.54 -5.19 2.79
N MET A 5 -2.87 -4.44 1.90
CA MET A 5 -2.00 -3.33 2.30
C MET A 5 -2.79 -2.21 2.99
N VAL A 6 -3.92 -1.79 2.39
CA VAL A 6 -4.78 -0.73 2.96
C VAL A 6 -5.30 -1.16 4.33
N PHE A 7 -5.79 -2.39 4.46
CA PHE A 7 -6.25 -2.95 5.73
C PHE A 7 -5.14 -2.94 6.77
N ALA A 8 -3.94 -3.40 6.41
CA ALA A 8 -2.82 -3.45 7.34
C ALA A 8 -2.41 -2.06 7.85
N ILE A 9 -2.41 -1.06 6.96
CA ILE A 9 -2.11 0.34 7.31
C ILE A 9 -3.20 0.90 8.24
N THR A 10 -4.48 0.73 7.89
CA THR A 10 -5.62 1.21 8.68
C THR A 10 -5.68 0.54 10.05
N ARG A 11 -5.55 -0.79 10.11
CA ARG A 11 -5.55 -1.59 11.35
C ARG A 11 -4.37 -1.26 12.26
N SER A 12 -3.27 -0.76 11.69
CA SER A 12 -2.10 -0.26 12.43
C SER A 12 -2.30 1.14 13.01
N GLY A 13 -3.44 1.79 12.77
CA GLY A 13 -3.76 3.14 13.26
C GLY A 13 -3.21 4.27 12.37
N PHE A 14 -2.84 3.97 11.13
CA PHE A 14 -2.38 4.97 10.16
C PHE A 14 -3.46 5.24 9.12
N ARG A 15 -3.43 6.43 8.51
CA ARG A 15 -4.26 6.75 7.35
C ARG A 15 -3.55 6.29 6.07
N ALA A 16 -4.13 5.32 5.37
CA ALA A 16 -3.68 4.94 4.03
C ALA A 16 -3.90 6.11 3.06
N ARG A 17 -2.89 6.42 2.26
CA ARG A 17 -2.95 7.44 1.22
C ARG A 17 -2.55 6.84 -0.12
N CYS A 18 -3.29 7.12 -1.19
CA CYS A 18 -2.96 6.63 -2.53
C CYS A 18 -3.60 7.49 -3.64
N ALA A 19 -3.15 7.30 -4.88
CA ALA A 19 -3.65 8.07 -6.02
C ALA A 19 -5.15 7.86 -6.32
N LEU A 20 -5.79 6.84 -5.72
CA LEU A 20 -7.24 6.60 -5.84
C LEU A 20 -8.07 7.49 -4.89
N GLU A 21 -7.44 8.26 -3.98
CA GLU A 21 -8.16 9.23 -3.13
C GLU A 21 -8.68 10.45 -3.89
N VAL A 22 -8.05 10.78 -5.02
CA VAL A 22 -8.35 12.00 -5.78
C VAL A 22 -8.89 11.58 -7.14
N ASP A 23 -10.22 11.64 -7.29
CA ASP A 23 -10.91 11.54 -8.58
C ASP A 23 -11.31 12.95 -9.05
N ASP A 24 -10.32 13.81 -9.23
CA ASP A 24 -10.49 15.18 -9.71
C ASP A 24 -9.79 15.33 -11.06
N ALA A 25 -10.58 15.35 -12.13
CA ALA A 25 -10.09 15.49 -13.50
C ALA A 25 -9.37 16.83 -13.77
N SER A 26 -9.46 17.81 -12.85
CA SER A 26 -8.70 19.06 -12.94
C SER A 26 -7.25 18.94 -12.46
N GLN A 27 -6.90 17.87 -11.75
CA GLN A 27 -5.55 17.60 -11.27
C GLN A 27 -4.88 16.51 -12.09
N ASN A 28 -3.62 16.74 -12.48
CA ASN A 28 -2.81 15.67 -13.05
C ASN A 28 -2.46 14.66 -11.96
N ARG A 29 -2.69 13.36 -12.22
CA ARG A 29 -2.32 12.24 -11.33
C ARG A 29 -0.90 12.36 -10.78
N TRP A 30 0.05 12.86 -11.57
CA TRP A 30 1.42 13.09 -11.13
C TRP A 30 1.52 14.10 -9.97
N ALA A 31 0.75 15.19 -10.01
CA ALA A 31 0.72 16.18 -8.95
C ALA A 31 0.13 15.56 -7.67
N SER A 32 -0.97 14.83 -7.78
CA SER A 32 -1.58 14.15 -6.63
C SER A 32 -0.64 13.12 -5.99
N ILE A 33 0.10 12.34 -6.79
CA ILE A 33 1.14 11.43 -6.29
C ILE A 33 2.24 12.22 -5.57
N SER A 34 2.69 13.32 -6.16
CA SER A 34 3.74 14.17 -5.56
C SER A 34 3.32 14.74 -4.22
N ASP A 35 2.07 15.21 -4.10
CA ASP A 35 1.49 15.71 -2.86
C ASP A 35 1.37 14.61 -1.80
N ILE A 36 0.96 13.40 -2.20
CA ILE A 36 0.92 12.24 -1.29
C ILE A 36 2.34 11.92 -0.82
N VAL A 37 3.32 11.88 -1.72
CA VAL A 37 4.73 11.62 -1.35
C VAL A 37 5.22 12.69 -0.39
N ASP A 38 4.94 13.97 -0.63
CA ASP A 38 5.35 15.06 0.25
C ASP A 38 4.78 14.90 1.66
N GLN A 39 3.48 14.66 1.76
CA GLN A 39 2.73 14.58 3.03
C GLN A 39 2.99 13.29 3.83
N CYS A 40 3.42 12.21 3.18
CA CYS A 40 3.60 10.91 3.84
C CYS A 40 5.02 10.70 4.37
N ARG A 41 5.14 10.40 5.67
CA ARG A 41 6.41 9.98 6.28
C ARG A 41 6.78 8.53 5.95
N TYR A 42 5.78 7.67 5.80
CA TYR A 42 5.93 6.23 5.56
C TYR A 42 5.42 5.91 4.16
N GLY A 43 6.20 5.13 3.39
CA GLY A 43 5.80 4.65 2.06
C GLY A 43 5.79 3.13 1.99
N VAL A 44 4.73 2.54 1.47
CA VAL A 44 4.66 1.10 1.17
C VAL A 44 4.54 0.97 -0.34
N HIS A 45 5.58 0.46 -0.98
CA HIS A 45 5.67 0.35 -2.44
C HIS A 45 5.67 -1.11 -2.86
N ASP A 46 4.65 -1.52 -3.59
CA ASP A 46 4.57 -2.81 -4.26
C ASP A 46 4.97 -2.66 -5.73
N ILE A 47 6.17 -3.13 -6.10
CA ILE A 47 6.71 -3.01 -7.46
C ILE A 47 6.40 -4.24 -8.33
N SER A 48 5.48 -5.10 -7.89
CA SER A 48 5.11 -6.33 -8.60
C SER A 48 4.51 -6.07 -9.97
N ARG A 49 3.74 -4.98 -10.10
CA ARG A 49 2.96 -4.66 -11.31
C ARG A 49 3.83 -4.01 -12.40
N THR A 50 4.70 -4.82 -12.99
CA THR A 50 5.57 -4.51 -14.14
C THR A 50 5.35 -5.50 -15.28
N GLU A 51 4.09 -5.73 -15.60
CA GLU A 51 3.65 -6.64 -16.66
C GLU A 51 3.62 -5.93 -18.01
N SER A 52 3.87 -6.69 -19.08
CA SER A 52 3.95 -6.23 -20.47
C SER A 52 2.63 -6.45 -21.21
N ASP A 53 1.50 -6.37 -20.52
CA ASP A 53 0.17 -6.78 -21.02
C ASP A 53 -0.52 -5.77 -21.97
N GLY A 54 0.16 -4.66 -22.30
CA GLY A 54 -0.35 -3.64 -23.22
C GLY A 54 -0.26 -4.01 -24.71
N ASP A 55 -0.81 -3.13 -25.56
CA ASP A 55 -0.62 -3.13 -27.01
C ASP A 55 -0.04 -1.78 -27.47
N PRO A 56 1.25 -1.70 -27.88
CA PRO A 56 2.26 -2.77 -27.85
C PRO A 56 2.61 -3.20 -26.41
N PRO A 57 3.19 -4.41 -26.23
CA PRO A 57 3.48 -5.00 -24.91
C PRO A 57 4.66 -4.32 -24.22
N LEU A 58 4.41 -3.11 -23.74
CA LEU A 58 5.37 -2.31 -22.99
C LEU A 58 5.06 -2.42 -21.49
N PRO A 59 6.09 -2.63 -20.64
CA PRO A 59 5.89 -2.68 -19.20
C PRO A 59 5.43 -1.33 -18.65
N ARG A 60 4.47 -1.36 -17.71
CA ARG A 60 4.11 -0.16 -16.95
C ARG A 60 5.16 0.10 -15.86
N PHE A 61 5.78 1.27 -15.90
CA PHE A 61 6.81 1.68 -14.93
C PHE A 61 6.29 2.58 -13.80
N ASN A 62 4.97 2.67 -13.62
CA ASN A 62 4.39 3.58 -12.63
C ASN A 62 4.86 3.27 -11.20
N MET A 63 4.80 2.01 -10.76
CA MET A 63 5.24 1.64 -9.40
C MET A 63 6.75 1.91 -9.18
N PRO A 64 7.66 1.54 -10.12
CA PRO A 64 9.06 1.98 -10.10
C PRO A 64 9.26 3.50 -10.05
N LEU A 65 8.49 4.26 -10.83
CA LEU A 65 8.59 5.72 -10.91
C LEU A 65 8.18 6.37 -9.58
N GLU A 66 7.08 5.93 -8.98
CA GLU A 66 6.59 6.40 -7.67
C GLU A 66 7.60 6.09 -6.55
N LEU A 67 8.20 4.90 -6.57
CA LEU A 67 9.29 4.55 -5.64
C LEU A 67 10.50 5.48 -5.84
N GLY A 68 10.90 5.72 -7.09
CA GLY A 68 11.98 6.64 -7.43
C GLY A 68 11.72 8.06 -6.90
N LEU A 69 10.50 8.57 -7.04
CA LEU A 69 10.08 9.86 -6.49
C LEU A 69 10.21 9.89 -4.96
N PHE A 70 9.72 8.85 -4.26
CA PHE A 70 9.80 8.75 -2.80
C PHE A 70 11.25 8.70 -2.30
N LEU A 71 12.10 7.90 -2.95
CA LEU A 71 13.53 7.80 -2.61
C LEU A 71 14.27 9.11 -2.91
N GLY A 72 13.94 9.77 -4.03
CA GLY A 72 14.49 11.07 -4.39
C GLY A 72 14.13 12.14 -3.35
N ALA A 73 12.86 12.23 -2.96
CA ALA A 73 12.39 13.11 -1.91
C ALA A 73 13.15 12.87 -0.60
N LYS A 74 13.30 11.61 -0.18
CA LYS A 74 14.08 11.23 0.99
C LYS A 74 15.55 11.65 0.90
N ARG A 75 16.18 11.50 -0.28
CA ARG A 75 17.62 11.73 -0.45
C ARG A 75 17.97 13.21 -0.57
N PHE A 76 17.16 13.96 -1.30
CA PHE A 76 17.48 15.33 -1.74
C PHE A 76 16.58 16.40 -1.12
N GLY A 77 15.48 16.03 -0.44
CA GLY A 77 14.58 16.95 0.22
C GLY A 77 15.11 17.50 1.56
N ASP A 78 14.25 18.24 2.24
CA ASP A 78 14.54 18.86 3.53
C ASP A 78 14.65 17.86 4.70
N GLU A 79 14.81 18.39 5.92
CA GLU A 79 14.91 17.58 7.14
C GLU A 79 13.65 16.77 7.46
N VAL A 80 12.48 17.16 6.96
CA VAL A 80 11.25 16.38 7.07
C VAL A 80 11.31 15.22 6.08
N GLN A 81 11.66 15.48 4.82
CA GLN A 81 11.74 14.46 3.78
C GLN A 81 12.81 13.38 4.10
N LYS A 82 13.97 13.76 4.63
CA LYS A 82 15.03 12.82 5.05
C LYS A 82 14.59 11.82 6.12
N ARG A 83 13.53 12.12 6.88
CA ARG A 83 12.96 11.21 7.89
C ARG A 83 12.09 10.13 7.29
N LYS A 84 11.79 10.17 5.99
CA LYS A 84 10.97 9.16 5.32
C LYS A 84 11.55 7.76 5.47
N ARG A 85 10.66 6.79 5.57
CA ARG A 85 10.97 5.35 5.62
C ARG A 85 10.05 4.66 4.63
N CYS A 86 10.58 3.71 3.88
CA CYS A 86 9.79 2.90 2.97
C CYS A 86 9.95 1.40 3.22
N LEU A 87 8.89 0.67 2.95
CA LEU A 87 8.87 -0.77 2.71
C LEU A 87 8.72 -0.95 1.20
N VAL A 88 9.57 -1.78 0.61
CA VAL A 88 9.48 -2.16 -0.81
C VAL A 88 9.18 -3.65 -0.88
N MET A 89 8.20 -4.01 -1.70
CA MET A 89 7.74 -5.37 -1.87
C MET A 89 7.63 -5.75 -3.35
N ASP A 90 7.78 -7.03 -3.65
CA ASP A 90 7.60 -7.61 -5.00
C ASP A 90 6.90 -8.97 -4.82
N THR A 91 6.27 -9.50 -5.87
CA THR A 91 5.63 -10.82 -5.83
C THR A 91 6.68 -11.90 -5.64
N GLU A 92 7.81 -11.78 -6.32
CA GLU A 92 8.87 -12.78 -6.35
C GLU A 92 10.19 -12.22 -5.82
N ARG A 93 10.92 -13.07 -5.08
CA ARG A 93 12.24 -12.71 -4.56
C ARG A 93 13.20 -12.42 -5.72
N TYR A 94 13.84 -11.25 -5.67
CA TYR A 94 14.84 -10.79 -6.65
C TYR A 94 14.34 -10.52 -8.08
N ARG A 95 13.03 -10.61 -8.35
CA ARG A 95 12.47 -10.31 -9.68
C ARG A 95 12.76 -8.89 -10.14
N TYR A 96 12.69 -7.92 -9.23
CA TYR A 96 13.11 -6.53 -9.45
C TYR A 96 14.51 -6.34 -10.05
N GLN A 97 15.46 -7.25 -9.84
CA GLN A 97 16.81 -7.10 -10.39
C GLN A 97 16.82 -7.12 -11.92
N ARG A 98 15.77 -7.65 -12.55
CA ARG A 98 15.61 -7.70 -14.01
C ARG A 98 15.21 -6.36 -14.61
N PHE A 99 14.63 -5.44 -13.83
CA PHE A 99 14.08 -4.17 -14.34
C PHE A 99 14.44 -2.93 -13.50
N ILE A 100 15.01 -3.10 -12.30
CA ILE A 100 15.59 -2.05 -11.44
C ILE A 100 16.76 -2.64 -10.63
N SER A 101 17.87 -2.97 -11.29
CA SER A 101 19.04 -3.56 -10.62
C SER A 101 19.67 -2.65 -9.55
N ASP A 102 19.47 -1.33 -9.63
CA ASP A 102 19.97 -0.36 -8.63
C ASP A 102 19.33 -0.52 -7.25
N LEU A 103 18.20 -1.24 -7.13
CA LEU A 103 17.62 -1.62 -5.83
C LEU A 103 18.33 -2.84 -5.22
N ALA A 104 19.32 -3.43 -5.89
CA ALA A 104 20.13 -4.50 -5.31
C ALA A 104 20.81 -4.03 -4.02
N GLY A 105 20.75 -4.86 -2.98
CA GLY A 105 21.24 -4.51 -1.65
C GLY A 105 20.23 -3.80 -0.75
N GLN A 106 19.04 -3.44 -1.26
CA GLN A 106 17.91 -3.09 -0.41
C GLN A 106 17.16 -4.36 0.02
N ASP A 107 16.62 -4.35 1.25
CA ASP A 107 15.79 -5.44 1.77
C ASP A 107 14.38 -5.34 1.18
N ILE A 108 14.14 -6.03 0.07
CA ILE A 108 12.85 -6.09 -0.62
C ILE A 108 12.13 -7.36 -0.21
N HIS A 109 10.90 -7.19 0.30
CA HIS A 109 10.10 -8.29 0.81
C HIS A 109 9.31 -8.96 -0.33
N ALA A 110 9.47 -10.27 -0.48
CA ALA A 110 8.65 -11.04 -1.39
C ALA A 110 7.33 -11.46 -0.72
N HIS A 111 6.18 -11.12 -1.30
CA HIS A 111 4.89 -11.50 -0.75
C HIS A 111 4.25 -12.73 -1.42
N GLY A 112 4.76 -13.21 -2.56
CA GLY A 112 4.28 -14.44 -3.21
C GLY A 112 2.82 -14.42 -3.64
N ASP A 113 2.28 -13.23 -3.92
CA ASP A 113 0.84 -12.96 -4.10
C ASP A 113 -0.06 -13.44 -2.93
N ASP A 114 0.51 -13.61 -1.74
CA ASP A 114 -0.20 -14.01 -0.52
C ASP A 114 -0.55 -12.76 0.33
N PRO A 115 -1.85 -12.44 0.50
CA PRO A 115 -2.29 -11.33 1.35
C PRO A 115 -1.81 -11.41 2.81
N ALA A 116 -1.74 -12.62 3.39
CA ALA A 116 -1.32 -12.80 4.77
C ALA A 116 0.18 -12.49 4.94
N VAL A 117 1.00 -12.91 3.97
CA VAL A 117 2.44 -12.57 3.94
C VAL A 117 2.65 -11.07 3.78
N CYS A 118 1.88 -10.43 2.89
CA CYS A 118 1.91 -8.97 2.71
C CYS A 118 1.53 -8.23 4.01
N ILE A 119 0.43 -8.62 4.65
CA ILE A 119 -0.02 -8.03 5.92
C ILE A 119 1.04 -8.21 7.00
N GLU A 120 1.65 -9.39 7.10
CA GLU A 120 2.72 -9.65 8.06
C GLU A 120 3.92 -8.75 7.85
N ALA A 121 4.35 -8.54 6.60
CA ALA A 121 5.43 -7.63 6.25
C ALA A 121 5.09 -6.17 6.61
N VAL A 122 3.91 -5.68 6.19
CA VAL A 122 3.48 -4.30 6.45
C VAL A 122 3.33 -4.03 7.95
N ALA A 123 2.66 -4.91 8.70
CA ALA A 123 2.45 -4.75 10.13
C ALA A 123 3.75 -4.81 10.93
N SER A 124 4.67 -5.71 10.56
CA SER A 124 5.98 -5.83 11.22
C SER A 124 6.83 -4.59 10.96
N TRP A 125 6.88 -4.13 9.71
CA TRP A 125 7.61 -2.93 9.32
C TRP A 125 7.04 -1.67 9.99
N LEU A 126 5.72 -1.47 9.99
CA LEU A 126 5.10 -0.32 10.64
C LEU A 126 5.36 -0.31 12.14
N ARG A 127 5.28 -1.46 12.82
CA ARG A 127 5.58 -1.57 14.25
C ARG A 127 7.02 -1.12 14.55
N ASP A 128 7.99 -1.59 13.78
CA ASP A 128 9.39 -1.25 13.96
C ASP A 128 9.67 0.24 13.66
N GLN A 129 9.20 0.72 12.51
CA GLN A 129 9.50 2.07 12.03
C GLN A 129 8.74 3.19 12.76
N SER A 130 7.55 2.90 13.30
CA SER A 130 6.78 3.85 14.10
C SER A 130 7.03 3.74 15.60
N ARG A 131 7.61 2.62 16.06
CA ARG A 131 7.72 2.27 17.49
C ARG A 131 6.37 2.25 18.21
N SER A 132 5.28 2.11 17.46
CA SER A 132 3.94 2.05 18.02
C SER A 132 3.71 0.71 18.71
N LYS A 133 3.25 0.76 19.96
CA LYS A 133 2.85 -0.42 20.74
C LYS A 133 1.44 -0.91 20.40
N THR A 134 0.68 -0.14 19.63
CA THR A 134 -0.71 -0.46 19.30
C THR A 134 -0.85 -1.26 18.01
N VAL A 135 0.22 -1.42 17.23
CA VAL A 135 0.20 -2.22 15.98
C VAL A 135 0.05 -3.71 16.32
N PRO A 136 -1.07 -4.37 15.95
CA PRO A 136 -1.28 -5.80 16.20
C PRO A 136 -0.27 -6.69 15.48
N GLY A 137 -0.03 -7.90 15.97
CA GLY A 137 0.80 -8.90 15.28
C GLY A 137 0.33 -9.19 13.86
N GLY A 138 1.24 -9.31 12.89
CA GLY A 138 0.90 -9.52 11.47
C GLY A 138 -0.04 -10.70 11.23
N ARG A 139 0.20 -11.85 11.87
CA ARG A 139 -0.68 -13.02 11.78
C ARG A 139 -2.06 -12.82 12.40
N ALA A 140 -2.17 -12.01 13.46
CA ALA A 140 -3.47 -11.67 14.03
C ALA A 140 -4.24 -10.76 13.06
N MET A 141 -3.55 -9.77 12.51
CA MET A 141 -4.10 -8.86 11.50
C MET A 141 -4.51 -9.58 10.21
N ALA A 142 -3.78 -10.62 9.78
CA ALA A 142 -4.16 -11.44 8.65
C ALA A 142 -5.47 -12.21 8.88
N ARG A 143 -5.68 -12.75 10.09
CA ARG A 143 -6.96 -13.37 10.47
C ARG A 143 -8.11 -12.36 10.56
N ASP A 144 -7.83 -11.14 11.03
CA ASP A 144 -8.82 -10.05 11.02
C ASP A 144 -9.19 -9.68 9.58
N PHE A 145 -8.21 -9.64 8.67
CA PHE A 145 -8.43 -9.35 7.26
C PHE A 145 -9.24 -10.43 6.54
N GLU A 146 -8.97 -11.71 6.80
CA GLU A 146 -9.77 -12.82 6.27
C GLU A 146 -11.24 -12.72 6.70
N GLN A 147 -11.48 -12.37 7.97
CA GLN A 147 -12.84 -12.15 8.48
C GLN A 147 -13.50 -10.92 7.85
N PHE A 148 -12.76 -9.84 7.64
CA PHE A 148 -13.24 -8.66 6.94
C PHE A 148 -13.65 -8.98 5.50
N GLU A 149 -12.79 -9.63 4.71
CA GLU A 149 -13.10 -10.01 3.33
C GLU A 149 -14.31 -10.96 3.24
N ALA A 150 -14.48 -11.86 4.23
CA ALA A 150 -15.65 -12.73 4.30
C ALA A 150 -16.96 -11.96 4.58
N GLN A 151 -16.90 -10.85 5.32
CA GLN A 151 -18.05 -10.00 5.64
C GLN A 151 -18.29 -8.89 4.61
N LEU A 152 -17.27 -8.57 3.80
CA LEU A 152 -17.29 -7.46 2.86
C LEU A 152 -18.52 -7.46 1.93
N PRO A 153 -18.95 -8.59 1.31
CA PRO A 153 -20.15 -8.58 0.48
C PRO A 153 -21.42 -8.17 1.24
N ALA A 154 -21.59 -8.62 2.49
CA ALA A 154 -22.75 -8.28 3.30
C ALA A 154 -22.71 -6.81 3.77
N LEU A 155 -21.51 -6.29 4.07
CA LEU A 155 -21.30 -4.87 4.40
C LEU A 155 -21.66 -3.99 3.20
N CYS A 156 -21.19 -4.33 2.00
CA CYS A 156 -21.54 -3.62 0.76
C CYS A 156 -23.04 -3.68 0.48
N GLN A 157 -23.67 -4.85 0.64
CA GLN A 157 -25.12 -5.00 0.44
C GLN A 157 -25.93 -4.10 1.38
N GLY A 158 -25.49 -3.92 2.64
CA GLY A 158 -26.10 -3.00 3.59
C GLY A 158 -26.07 -1.53 3.14
N LEU A 159 -25.11 -1.17 2.28
CA LEU A 159 -24.95 0.14 1.66
C LEU A 159 -25.53 0.24 0.24
N GLN A 160 -26.16 -0.83 -0.26
CA GLN A 160 -26.58 -0.96 -1.65
C GLN A 160 -25.43 -0.77 -2.66
N LEU A 161 -24.24 -1.28 -2.28
CA LEU A 161 -23.05 -1.29 -3.11
C LEU A 161 -22.66 -2.71 -3.52
N GLU A 162 -22.09 -2.85 -4.70
CA GLU A 162 -21.35 -4.03 -5.14
C GLU A 162 -19.86 -3.93 -4.76
N VAL A 163 -19.19 -5.08 -4.62
CA VAL A 163 -17.79 -5.13 -4.16
C VAL A 163 -16.82 -4.56 -5.21
N ASP A 164 -17.17 -4.63 -6.50
CA ASP A 164 -16.34 -4.18 -7.62
C ASP A 164 -16.56 -2.71 -8.01
N GLU A 165 -17.65 -2.08 -7.55
CA GLU A 165 -17.90 -0.64 -7.74
C GLU A 165 -17.33 0.23 -6.61
N MET A 166 -16.85 -0.37 -5.52
CA MET A 166 -16.30 0.37 -4.38
C MET A 166 -15.17 1.33 -4.78
N THR A 167 -15.32 2.58 -4.38
CA THR A 167 -14.22 3.54 -4.43
C THR A 167 -13.21 3.28 -3.32
N PHE A 168 -12.06 3.96 -3.38
CA PHE A 168 -11.11 3.95 -2.26
C PHE A 168 -11.71 4.58 -0.99
N GLY A 169 -12.61 5.56 -1.13
CA GLY A 169 -13.34 6.15 -0.02
C GLY A 169 -14.23 5.13 0.70
N ASP A 170 -14.99 4.34 -0.07
CA ASP A 170 -15.86 3.29 0.48
C ASP A 170 -15.02 2.23 1.21
N LEU A 171 -13.94 1.77 0.57
CA LEU A 171 -13.03 0.77 1.14
C LEU A 171 -12.46 1.22 2.49
N THR A 172 -11.93 2.44 2.56
CA THR A 172 -11.30 2.97 3.79
C THR A 172 -12.33 3.23 4.89
N THR A 173 -13.54 3.64 4.53
CA THR A 173 -14.66 3.82 5.47
C THR A 173 -15.09 2.48 6.05
N LEU A 174 -15.39 1.49 5.20
CA LEU A 174 -15.79 0.15 5.62
C LEU A 174 -14.74 -0.53 6.50
N MET A 175 -13.46 -0.42 6.14
CA MET A 175 -12.38 -0.95 6.96
C MET A 175 -12.31 -0.28 8.33
N SER A 176 -12.45 1.06 8.37
CA SER A 176 -12.40 1.81 9.62
C SER A 176 -13.55 1.44 10.56
N GLU A 177 -14.76 1.30 10.02
CA GLU A 177 -15.95 0.87 10.76
C GLU A 177 -15.82 -0.57 11.27
N TYR A 178 -15.38 -1.49 10.41
CA TYR A 178 -15.12 -2.88 10.79
C TYR A 178 -14.10 -2.98 11.95
N ILE A 179 -12.99 -2.25 11.84
CA ILE A 179 -11.94 -2.23 12.85
C ILE A 179 -12.45 -1.63 14.16
N ALA A 180 -13.25 -0.56 14.09
CA ALA A 180 -13.83 0.07 15.28
C ALA A 180 -14.83 -0.84 15.99
N ALA A 181 -15.60 -1.66 15.26
CA ALA A 181 -16.54 -2.62 15.84
C ALA A 181 -15.85 -3.85 16.47
N ALA A 182 -14.61 -4.14 16.10
CA ALA A 182 -13.84 -5.29 16.57
C ALA A 182 -12.93 -5.00 17.78
N LEU A 183 -12.82 -3.74 18.21
CA LEU A 183 -12.01 -3.27 19.35
C LEU A 183 -12.87 -3.00 20.58
#